data_AF-A0A967NB28-F1
#
_entry.id   AF-A0A967NB28-F1
#
_cell.length_a   1.000
_cell.length_b   1.000
_cell.length_c   1.000
_cell.angle_alpha   90.00
_cell.angle_beta   90.00
_cell.angle_gamma   90.00
#
_symmetry.space_group_name_H-M   'P 1'
#
loop_
_entity.id
_entity.type
_entity.pdbx_description
1 polymer ?
#
loop_
_entity_poly.entity_id
_entity_poly.type
_entity_poly.pdbx_seq_one_letter_code
_entity_poly.pdbx_strand_id
1 'polypeptide(L)' 'QTRPKRRYLGGRATSHVIGYVGEVTARELEDPRFRGYEQGMVVGKEGVERKYETTLQGTQGVRYVEVDALGRVVGSFRGV' A
#
# COMPACT_ATOMS: atom_id res chain seq x y z
N GLN A 1 2.62 15.10 -1.26
CA GLN A 1 1.71 14.24 -2.05
C GLN A 1 0.52 13.85 -1.18
N THR A 2 -0.70 13.95 -1.68
CA THR A 2 -1.91 13.49 -0.98
C THR A 2 -2.07 11.98 -1.23
N ARG A 3 -1.83 11.15 -0.22
CA ARG A 3 -2.11 9.72 -0.29
C ARG A 3 -3.58 9.46 0.05
N PRO A 4 -4.27 8.54 -0.64
CA PRO A 4 -5.63 8.16 -0.26
C PRO A 4 -5.62 7.54 1.14
N LYS A 5 -6.62 7.90 1.96
CA LYS A 5 -6.80 7.35 3.31
C LYS A 5 -8.02 6.44 3.34
N ARG A 6 -7.87 5.25 3.94
CA ARG A 6 -8.97 4.30 4.13
C ARG A 6 -10.05 4.89 5.03
N ARG A 7 -11.32 4.75 4.65
CA ARG A 7 -12.48 5.29 5.39
C ARG A 7 -13.49 4.18 5.69
N TYR A 8 -13.84 4.02 6.97
CA TYR A 8 -14.78 3.02 7.45
C TYR A 8 -16.11 3.68 7.84
N LEU A 9 -17.15 3.49 7.01
CA LEU A 9 -18.46 4.13 7.23
C LEU A 9 -19.27 3.51 8.38
N GLY A 10 -19.11 2.20 8.62
CA GLY A 10 -19.79 1.49 9.73
C GLY A 10 -19.23 1.82 11.12
N GLY A 11 -18.10 2.54 11.20
CA GLY A 11 -17.51 2.99 12.46
C GLY A 11 -17.33 1.87 13.48
N ARG A 12 -17.74 2.13 14.72
CA ARG A 12 -17.62 1.19 15.85
C ARG A 12 -18.46 -0.08 15.70
N ALA A 13 -19.56 -0.03 14.96
CA ALA A 13 -20.45 -1.18 14.81
C ALA A 13 -19.81 -2.32 14.01
N THR A 14 -18.86 -2.00 13.13
CA THR A 14 -18.23 -2.96 12.22
C THR A 14 -16.74 -3.15 12.46
N SER A 15 -16.18 -2.56 13.52
CA SER A 15 -14.72 -2.47 13.71
C SER A 15 -14.03 -3.82 13.81
N HIS A 16 -14.59 -4.76 14.58
CA HIS A 16 -13.99 -6.09 14.77
C HIS A 16 -14.06 -6.95 13.50
N VAL A 17 -15.16 -6.84 12.75
CA VAL A 17 -15.37 -7.65 11.55
C VAL A 17 -14.55 -7.10 10.39
N ILE A 18 -14.63 -5.79 10.13
CA ILE A 18 -13.89 -5.17 9.02
C ILE A 18 -12.40 -5.08 9.34
N GLY A 19 -12.06 -4.71 10.57
CA GLY A 19 -10.71 -4.41 10.99
C GLY A 19 -10.26 -3.02 10.54
N TYR A 20 -8.95 -2.86 10.40
CA TYR A 20 -8.31 -1.63 9.99
C TYR A 20 -7.03 -1.89 9.19
N VAL A 21 -6.46 -0.83 8.62
CA VAL A 21 -5.17 -0.85 7.92
C VAL A 21 -4.12 -0.06 8.69
N GLY A 22 -2.86 -0.43 8.56
CA GLY A 22 -1.73 0.25 9.19
C GLY A 22 -0.41 -0.07 8.47
N GLU A 23 0.65 0.65 8.79
CA GLU A 23 1.97 0.40 8.19
C GLU A 23 2.48 -1.01 8.52
N VAL A 24 3.05 -1.70 7.54
CA VAL A 24 3.63 -3.03 7.72
C VAL A 24 4.80 -2.98 8.71
N THR A 25 4.83 -3.92 9.64
CA THR A 25 5.89 -4.05 10.63
C THR A 25 6.98 -5.00 10.15
N ALA A 26 8.20 -4.87 10.68
CA ALA A 26 9.29 -5.79 10.37
C ALA A 26 8.92 -7.26 10.60
N ARG A 27 8.17 -7.55 11.67
CA ARG A 27 7.69 -8.90 12.00
C ARG A 27 6.69 -9.45 10.97
N GLU A 28 5.86 -8.60 10.37
CA GLU A 28 4.95 -9.05 9.31
C GLU A 28 5.69 -9.31 8.01
N LEU A 29 6.76 -8.55 7.71
CA LEU A 29 7.59 -8.78 6.51
C LEU A 29 8.31 -10.14 6.54
N GLU A 30 8.50 -10.74 7.72
CA GLU A 30 9.03 -12.09 7.86
C GLU A 30 8.02 -13.17 7.43
N ASP A 31 6.72 -12.86 7.39
CA ASP A 31 5.68 -13.81 7.00
C ASP A 31 5.62 -13.94 5.46
N PRO A 32 5.61 -15.16 4.91
CA PRO A 32 5.57 -15.39 3.46
C PRO A 32 4.43 -14.70 2.72
N ARG A 33 3.32 -14.37 3.41
CA ARG A 33 2.17 -13.65 2.84
C ARG A 33 2.50 -12.22 2.43
N PHE A 34 3.53 -11.61 3.02
CA PHE A 34 4.00 -10.27 2.72
C PHE A 34 5.23 -10.28 1.79
N ARG A 35 5.48 -11.38 1.09
CA ARG A 35 6.53 -11.43 0.06
C ARG A 35 6.25 -10.37 -1.01
N GLY A 36 7.22 -9.48 -1.23
CA GLY A 36 7.11 -8.37 -2.17
C GLY A 36 6.53 -7.07 -1.57
N TYR A 37 6.28 -7.05 -0.26
CA TYR A 37 5.93 -5.83 0.46
C TYR A 37 7.20 -5.17 0.97
N GLU A 38 7.17 -3.84 1.04
CA GLU A 38 8.27 -2.99 1.50
C GLU A 38 7.84 -2.19 2.73
N GLN A 39 8.82 -1.73 3.51
CA GLN A 39 8.55 -0.80 4.63
C GLN A 39 7.84 0.47 4.12
N GLY A 40 6.97 1.05 4.93
CA GLY A 40 6.13 2.19 4.52
C GLY A 40 4.89 1.82 3.71
N MET A 41 4.69 0.54 3.36
CA MET A 41 3.43 0.06 2.80
C MET A 41 2.36 -0.08 3.88
N VAL A 42 1.13 0.27 3.52
CA VAL A 42 -0.05 0.11 4.39
C VAL A 42 -0.69 -1.23 4.07
N VAL A 43 -1.00 -2.01 5.10
CA VAL A 43 -1.58 -3.36 5.02
C VAL A 43 -2.72 -3.53 6.01
N GLY A 44 -3.64 -4.43 5.71
CA GLY A 44 -4.72 -4.88 6.59
C GLY A 44 -4.20 -5.57 7.85
N LYS A 45 -4.57 -5.04 9.02
CA LYS A 45 -4.09 -5.50 10.33
C LYS A 45 -5.02 -6.48 11.01
N GLU A 46 -6.32 -6.39 10.74
CA GLU A 46 -7.32 -7.22 11.39
C GLU A 46 -8.53 -7.46 10.47
N GLY A 47 -9.39 -8.39 10.86
CA GLY A 47 -10.69 -8.61 10.23
C GLY A 47 -10.60 -8.95 8.74
N VAL A 48 -11.58 -8.46 7.99
CA VAL A 48 -11.67 -8.60 6.53
C VAL A 48 -10.47 -7.97 5.84
N GLU A 49 -9.99 -6.80 6.29
CA GLU A 49 -8.83 -6.12 5.68
C GLU A 49 -7.61 -7.07 5.68
N ARG A 50 -7.28 -7.72 6.81
CA ARG A 50 -6.16 -8.68 6.87
C ARG A 50 -6.44 -9.98 6.13
N LYS A 51 -7.68 -10.49 6.21
CA LYS A 51 -8.03 -11.77 5.58
C LYS A 51 -7.91 -11.73 4.07
N TYR A 52 -8.26 -10.59 3.47
CA TYR A 52 -8.26 -10.39 2.02
C TYR A 52 -7.14 -9.45 1.55
N GLU A 53 -6.11 -9.24 2.36
CA GLU A 53 -4.99 -8.34 2.06
C GLU A 53 -4.41 -8.56 0.66
N THR A 54 -4.11 -9.82 0.32
CA THR A 54 -3.51 -10.16 -0.99
C THR A 54 -4.40 -9.80 -2.19
N THR A 55 -5.72 -9.76 -1.99
CA THR A 55 -6.68 -9.34 -3.02
C THR A 55 -6.89 -7.83 -3.01
N LEU A 56 -6.93 -7.21 -1.83
CA LEU A 56 -7.25 -5.79 -1.65
C LEU A 56 -6.05 -4.87 -1.95
N GLN A 57 -4.83 -5.32 -1.69
CA GLN A 57 -3.61 -4.54 -1.95
C GLN A 57 -3.37 -4.33 -3.45
N GLY A 58 -3.81 -5.29 -4.27
CA GLY A 58 -3.55 -5.28 -5.71
C GLY A 58 -2.06 -5.43 -6.04
N THR A 59 -1.69 -4.99 -7.24
CA THR A 59 -0.32 -5.09 -7.76
C THR A 59 0.24 -3.70 -7.98
N GLN A 60 1.42 -3.42 -7.42
CA GLN A 60 2.12 -2.16 -7.70
C GLN A 60 2.59 -2.11 -9.16
N GLY A 61 2.25 -1.02 -9.84
CA GLY A 61 2.80 -0.69 -11.15
C GLY A 61 4.11 0.09 -11.04
N VAL A 62 4.79 0.26 -12.17
CA VAL A 62 5.99 1.08 -12.28
C VAL A 62 5.72 2.29 -13.16
N ARG A 63 6.35 3.43 -12.84
CA ARG A 63 6.31 4.63 -13.67
C ARG A 63 7.74 5.11 -13.91
N TYR A 64 8.14 5.13 -15.18
CA TYR A 64 9.41 5.70 -15.61
C TYR A 64 9.26 7.20 -15.84
N VAL A 65 10.16 7.98 -15.27
CA VAL A 65 10.20 9.44 -15.38
C VAL A 65 11.58 9.88 -15.80
N GLU A 66 11.65 10.87 -16.68
CA GLU A 66 12.90 11.53 -17.03
C GLU A 66 13.23 12.59 -15.98
N VAL A 67 14.51 12.67 -15.62
CA VAL A 67 15.03 13.62 -14.63
C VAL A 67 16.17 14.42 -15.26
N ASP A 68 16.26 15.71 -14.92
CA ASP A 68 17.42 16.53 -15.29
C ASP A 68 18.63 16.28 -14.35
N ALA A 69 19.77 16.91 -14.63
CA ALA A 69 20.98 16.79 -13.83
C ALA A 69 20.83 17.28 -12.37
N LEU A 70 19.75 18.01 -12.06
CA LEU A 70 19.41 18.50 -10.73
C LEU A 70 18.34 17.61 -10.05
N GLY A 71 17.93 16.50 -10.68
CA GLY A 71 16.94 15.56 -10.16
C GLY A 71 15.49 16.01 -10.30
N ARG A 72 15.20 17.05 -11.09
CA ARG A 72 13.82 17.52 -11.32
C ARG A 72 13.16 16.64 -12.39
N VAL A 73 11.93 16.21 -12.12
CA VAL A 73 11.13 15.44 -13.08
C VAL A 73 10.75 16.33 -14.26
N VAL A 74 11.26 16.02 -15.46
CA VAL A 74 11.03 16.78 -16.69
C VAL A 74 9.91 16.20 -17.56
N GLY A 75 9.57 14.91 -17.38
CA GLY A 75 8.51 14.28 -18.15
C GLY A 75 8.36 12.78 -17.88
N SER A 76 7.40 12.16 -18.56
CA SER A 76 7.33 10.70 -18.68
C SER A 76 8.45 10.22 -19.59
N PHE A 77 9.17 9.18 -19.16
CA PHE A 77 10.18 8.55 -20.02
C PHE A 77 9.52 7.98 -21.27
N ARG A 78 9.85 8.53 -22.42
CA ARG A 78 9.35 8.09 -23.72
C ARG A 78 10.50 7.39 -24.44
N GLY A 79 10.83 6.20 -23.96
CA GLY A 79 11.80 5.34 -24.64
C GLY A 79 11.32 5.03 -26.05
N VAL A 80 12.22 5.22 -27.03
CA VAL A 80 12.11 4.70 -28.39
C VAL A 80 12.21 3.18 -28.36
#